data_AF-A0AB33KB10-F1
#
_entry.id   AF-A0AB33KB10-F1
#
_cell.length_a   1.000
_cell.length_b   1.000
_cell.length_c   1.000
_cell.angle_alpha   90.00
_cell.angle_beta   90.00
_cell.angle_gamma   90.00
#
_symmetry.space_group_name_H-M   'P 1'
#
loop_
_entity.id
_entity.type
_entity.pdbx_description
1 polymer ?
#
loop_
_entity_poly.entity_id
_entity_poly.type
_entity_poly.pdbx_seq_one_letter_code
_entity_poly.pdbx_strand_id
1 'polypeptide(L)'
;MEKPTGRASIPDAARDTRTSPVPNPDRRPNPSPAPLDGGGPGGPAGTGPGAGPSFGSAPGRAGLWNRNFRYFFVARTVALFGDGMIPVALTAGLLGAGRPASSVGIALAAWMGPLAVFVLFGGVLADRFTPRRMMIIADALRLIGASVLAVTFATGNPPLWAVYVLCSVAGVGAALFQPGVASTVPRVSTDVQRANAVLRVAEALMTMAGPAFAGVLVGLASAGAVYAANAATFAVSGACLFLMRLAPAPHDDAVRGTFAAELVDGWREFRARSWLWGVIAVWTVYGFAVLGPMLPLTAVLVTEAHGSGAYGMLMAVNGAGSVVGGLLALRLRPSHPLAAGAVALPLVAVSLLVLALGLPVPVLAAGQLLAGGAAAFWLVMWSTTVQTHVPPEALNRLHAYDVAGSLLMVAAGRALAGPVAEAVGAPELLVAAAVINMGVVAVLLVARPIRRLKRIGHI
;
A
#
# COMPACT_ATOMS: atom_id res chain seq x y z
N MET A 1 -33.19 -21.96 -55.20
CA MET A 1 -32.85 -22.93 -56.25
C MET A 1 -31.65 -23.73 -55.77
N GLU A 2 -31.88 -25.02 -55.52
CA GLU A 2 -30.99 -26.19 -55.46
C GLU A 2 -29.58 -26.14 -54.82
N LYS A 3 -29.42 -27.03 -53.81
CA LYS A 3 -28.19 -27.75 -53.42
C LYS A 3 -27.79 -28.75 -54.53
N PRO A 4 -26.51 -29.15 -54.64
CA PRO A 4 -26.07 -30.47 -54.09
C PRO A 4 -24.63 -30.45 -53.50
N THR A 5 -24.36 -30.99 -52.31
CA THR A 5 -23.85 -32.35 -51.98
C THR A 5 -22.61 -32.84 -52.75
N GLY A 6 -21.53 -33.13 -52.01
CA GLY A 6 -20.40 -33.94 -52.46
C GLY A 6 -19.49 -34.34 -51.29
N ARG A 7 -19.53 -35.62 -50.91
CA ARG A 7 -18.77 -36.26 -49.83
C ARG A 7 -17.52 -36.93 -50.41
N ALA A 8 -16.55 -37.19 -49.51
CA ALA A 8 -15.52 -38.24 -49.55
C ALA A 8 -14.18 -37.93 -50.26
N SER A 9 -13.09 -37.92 -49.46
CA SER A 9 -11.90 -38.76 -49.71
C SER A 9 -10.99 -38.76 -48.47
N ILE A 10 -10.86 -39.94 -47.83
CA ILE A 10 -9.71 -40.33 -47.01
C ILE A 10 -8.72 -41.01 -47.98
N PRO A 11 -7.40 -40.84 -47.78
CA PRO A 11 -6.53 -42.01 -47.79
C PRO A 11 -5.62 -42.13 -46.56
N ASP A 12 -5.22 -43.38 -46.38
CA ASP A 12 -4.56 -44.05 -45.27
C ASP A 12 -3.09 -43.67 -44.99
N ALA A 13 -2.75 -43.85 -43.71
CA ALA A 13 -1.57 -44.51 -43.15
C ALA A 13 -0.13 -44.05 -43.51
N ALA A 14 0.58 -43.55 -42.49
CA ALA A 14 1.94 -44.00 -42.17
C ALA A 14 2.30 -43.74 -40.69
N ARG A 15 2.40 -44.85 -39.96
CA ARG A 15 3.18 -45.17 -38.74
C ARG A 15 4.13 -44.08 -38.20
N ASP A 16 3.99 -43.75 -36.91
CA ASP A 16 5.14 -43.71 -35.99
C ASP A 16 4.71 -43.91 -34.53
N THR A 17 4.72 -45.17 -34.08
CA THR A 17 4.66 -45.55 -32.66
C THR A 17 6.09 -45.72 -32.16
N ARG A 18 6.61 -44.76 -31.38
CA ARG A 18 7.83 -44.98 -30.59
C ARG A 18 7.48 -45.39 -29.17
N THR A 19 7.96 -46.58 -28.87
CA THR A 19 7.85 -47.40 -27.67
C THR A 19 8.63 -46.82 -26.49
N SER A 20 8.05 -46.96 -25.30
CA SER A 20 8.69 -46.74 -24.00
C SER A 20 9.71 -47.87 -23.70
N PRO A 21 10.85 -47.59 -23.04
CA PRO A 21 11.81 -48.63 -22.71
C PRO A 21 11.39 -49.45 -21.47
N VAL A 22 11.44 -50.78 -21.64
CA VAL A 22 11.22 -51.82 -20.63
C VAL A 22 12.43 -51.90 -19.67
N PRO A 23 12.24 -52.20 -18.36
CA PRO A 23 13.34 -52.35 -17.40
C PRO A 23 14.07 -53.69 -17.56
N ASN A 24 15.40 -53.66 -17.50
CA ASN A 24 16.29 -54.84 -17.58
C ASN A 24 16.33 -55.59 -16.22
N PRO A 25 16.01 -56.91 -16.16
CA PRO A 25 15.91 -57.66 -14.91
C PRO A 25 17.22 -58.27 -14.36
N ASP A 26 18.40 -58.01 -14.94
CA ASP A 26 19.65 -58.72 -14.57
C ASP A 26 20.75 -57.92 -13.84
N ARG A 27 20.41 -56.89 -13.05
CA ARG A 27 21.40 -56.25 -12.15
C ARG A 27 21.30 -56.75 -10.71
N ARG A 28 22.19 -57.66 -10.35
CA ARG A 28 22.47 -58.07 -8.96
C ARG A 28 23.04 -56.89 -8.16
N PRO A 29 22.66 -56.71 -6.88
CA PRO A 29 23.21 -55.68 -6.01
C PRO A 29 24.64 -56.03 -5.55
N ASN A 30 25.55 -55.07 -5.60
CA ASN A 30 26.93 -55.17 -5.11
C ASN A 30 26.92 -55.16 -3.56
N PRO A 31 27.62 -56.06 -2.86
CA PRO A 31 27.55 -56.16 -1.40
C PRO A 31 28.33 -55.03 -0.71
N SER A 32 27.74 -54.50 0.37
CA SER A 32 28.41 -53.64 1.35
C SER A 32 29.53 -54.41 2.06
N PRO A 33 30.72 -53.85 2.27
CA PRO A 33 31.69 -54.44 3.19
C PRO A 33 31.40 -54.01 4.63
N ALA A 34 31.42 -55.01 5.53
CA ALA A 34 31.34 -54.90 6.98
C ALA A 34 32.70 -54.42 7.59
N PRO A 35 32.76 -54.07 8.89
CA PRO A 35 33.81 -53.25 9.47
C PRO A 35 35.05 -54.06 9.86
N LEU A 36 36.23 -53.42 9.84
CA LEU A 36 37.46 -53.95 10.42
C LEU A 36 37.95 -52.99 11.51
N ASP A 37 37.90 -53.49 12.75
CA ASP A 37 38.67 -52.99 13.89
C ASP A 37 40.15 -53.37 13.73
N GLY A 38 41.06 -52.49 14.18
CA GLY A 38 42.49 -52.78 14.30
C GLY A 38 43.31 -51.53 14.62
N GLY A 39 43.66 -51.34 15.89
CA GLY A 39 44.49 -50.23 16.36
C GLY A 39 45.99 -50.38 16.10
N GLY A 40 46.71 -49.26 16.20
CA GLY A 40 48.18 -49.21 16.22
C GLY A 40 48.74 -47.85 15.74
N PRO A 41 49.57 -47.13 16.53
CA PRO A 41 49.87 -45.71 16.32
C PRO A 41 51.17 -45.44 15.55
N GLY A 42 51.25 -44.27 14.88
CA GLY A 42 52.53 -43.62 14.56
C GLY A 42 52.63 -43.01 13.15
N GLY A 43 52.85 -41.68 13.07
CA GLY A 43 53.39 -41.01 11.87
C GLY A 43 52.71 -39.67 11.52
N PRO A 44 53.45 -38.56 11.31
CA PRO A 44 52.92 -37.19 11.43
C PRO A 44 52.56 -36.50 10.09
N ALA A 45 51.90 -35.35 10.23
CA ALA A 45 51.78 -34.23 9.29
C ALA A 45 50.98 -34.45 8.00
N GLY A 46 49.69 -34.08 8.05
CA GLY A 46 48.81 -33.90 6.89
C GLY A 46 47.92 -32.67 7.09
N THR A 47 48.06 -31.71 6.19
CA THR A 47 47.38 -30.41 6.13
C THR A 47 45.91 -30.50 5.69
N GLY A 48 45.00 -29.88 6.45
CA GLY A 48 43.63 -29.47 6.04
C GLY A 48 42.50 -30.51 6.26
N PRO A 49 41.23 -30.08 6.46
CA PRO A 49 40.62 -28.87 5.89
C PRO A 49 39.92 -27.92 6.89
N GLY A 50 40.00 -26.63 6.55
CA GLY A 50 39.04 -25.55 6.82
C GLY A 50 38.13 -25.65 8.04
N ALA A 51 38.53 -24.99 9.11
CA ALA A 51 37.59 -24.49 10.11
C ALA A 51 36.52 -23.65 9.40
N GLY A 52 35.29 -24.17 9.35
CA GLY A 52 34.12 -23.39 8.94
C GLY A 52 34.01 -22.14 9.83
N PRO A 53 33.43 -21.03 9.33
CA PRO A 53 33.28 -19.84 10.13
C PRO A 53 32.46 -20.20 11.37
N SER A 54 33.11 -20.14 12.54
CA SER A 54 32.44 -20.15 13.82
C SER A 54 31.45 -19.00 13.79
N PHE A 55 30.16 -19.31 13.65
CA PHE A 55 29.10 -18.34 13.85
C PHE A 55 29.26 -17.82 15.27
N GLY A 56 29.85 -16.63 15.39
CA GLY A 56 29.99 -15.92 16.64
C GLY A 56 28.64 -15.89 17.34
N SER A 57 28.69 -16.24 18.63
CA SER A 57 27.69 -15.96 19.66
C SER A 57 26.50 -15.11 19.20
N ALA A 58 25.29 -15.68 19.29
CA ALA A 58 24.03 -14.98 19.06
C ALA A 58 24.11 -13.56 19.64
N PRO A 59 23.92 -12.49 18.82
CA PRO A 59 23.98 -11.13 19.34
C PRO A 59 22.96 -11.03 20.46
N GLY A 60 23.44 -10.68 21.66
CA GLY A 60 22.59 -10.46 22.83
C GLY A 60 21.40 -9.60 22.43
N ARG A 61 20.21 -9.92 22.97
CA ARG A 61 18.93 -9.24 22.70
C ARG A 61 19.04 -7.74 22.98
N ALA A 62 19.60 -6.98 22.05
CA ALA A 62 19.59 -5.54 22.08
C ALA A 62 18.12 -5.13 22.03
N GLY A 63 17.67 -4.40 23.04
CA GLY A 63 16.30 -3.91 23.09
C GLY A 63 15.96 -3.12 21.83
N LEU A 64 14.71 -3.21 21.37
CA LEU A 64 14.17 -2.50 20.20
C LEU A 64 14.63 -1.03 20.15
N TRP A 65 14.70 -0.37 21.30
CA TRP A 65 15.02 1.04 21.47
C TRP A 65 16.52 1.37 21.44
N ASN A 66 17.26 0.80 20.49
CA ASN A 66 18.63 1.25 20.25
C ASN A 66 18.66 2.68 19.67
N ARG A 67 19.83 3.31 19.67
CA ARG A 67 20.00 4.72 19.26
C ARG A 67 19.49 4.99 17.84
N ASN A 68 19.75 4.09 16.89
CA ASN A 68 19.33 4.24 15.50
C ASN A 68 17.81 4.09 15.35
N PHE A 69 17.21 3.11 16.01
CA PHE A 69 15.76 2.95 16.02
C PHE A 69 15.06 4.16 16.64
N ARG A 70 15.60 4.74 17.72
CA ARG A 70 15.04 5.96 18.34
C ARG A 70 15.04 7.15 17.38
N TYR A 71 16.16 7.42 16.71
CA TYR A 71 16.21 8.51 15.71
C TYR A 71 15.26 8.26 14.54
N PHE A 72 15.22 7.03 14.03
CA PHE A 72 14.33 6.66 12.95
C PHE A 72 12.85 6.76 13.35
N PHE A 73 12.50 6.29 14.54
CA PHE A 73 11.16 6.35 15.09
C PHE A 73 10.67 7.79 15.21
N VAL A 74 11.49 8.69 15.78
CA VAL A 74 11.15 10.12 15.88
C VAL A 74 11.01 10.74 14.50
N ALA A 75 11.97 10.49 13.59
CA ALA A 75 11.90 11.00 12.23
C ALA A 75 10.60 10.61 11.52
N ARG A 76 10.27 9.32 11.51
CA ARG A 76 9.04 8.81 10.87
C ARG A 76 7.78 9.38 11.51
N THR A 77 7.72 9.38 12.85
CA THR A 77 6.53 9.81 13.59
C THR A 77 6.26 11.30 13.37
N VAL A 78 7.29 12.13 13.48
CA VAL A 78 7.16 13.59 13.33
C VAL A 78 6.88 13.96 11.86
N ALA A 79 7.50 13.29 10.89
CA ALA A 79 7.19 13.50 9.47
C ALA A 79 5.73 13.12 9.14
N LEU A 80 5.22 12.01 9.66
CA LEU A 80 3.82 11.60 9.49
C LEU A 80 2.84 12.59 10.13
N PHE A 81 3.19 13.12 11.30
CA PHE A 81 2.42 14.17 11.96
C PHE A 81 2.32 15.41 11.07
N GLY A 82 3.44 15.83 10.47
CA GLY A 82 3.51 16.89 9.47
C GLY A 82 2.63 16.65 8.24
N ASP A 83 2.78 15.48 7.60
CA ASP A 83 1.98 15.09 6.44
C ASP A 83 0.47 15.13 6.75
N GLY A 84 0.06 14.71 7.96
CA GLY A 84 -1.33 14.76 8.42
C GLY A 84 -1.92 16.17 8.54
N MET A 85 -1.11 17.21 8.75
CA MET A 85 -1.58 18.59 8.84
C MET A 85 -1.95 19.19 7.48
N ILE A 86 -1.35 18.69 6.38
CA ILE A 86 -1.42 19.31 5.05
C ILE A 86 -2.85 19.50 4.54
N PRO A 87 -3.76 18.49 4.58
CA PRO A 87 -5.10 18.66 4.00
C PRO A 87 -5.92 19.73 4.70
N VAL A 88 -5.81 19.82 6.03
CA VAL A 88 -6.52 20.81 6.84
C VAL A 88 -5.94 22.21 6.60
N ALA A 89 -4.60 22.33 6.58
CA ALA A 89 -3.92 23.59 6.29
C ALA A 89 -4.27 24.13 4.88
N LEU A 90 -4.28 23.25 3.87
CA LEU A 90 -4.66 23.61 2.50
C LEU A 90 -6.11 24.08 2.41
N THR A 91 -7.03 23.31 2.99
CA THR A 91 -8.46 23.60 2.93
C THR A 91 -8.74 24.94 3.62
N ALA A 92 -8.27 25.10 4.85
CA ALA A 92 -8.46 26.35 5.60
C ALA A 92 -7.78 27.55 4.95
N GLY A 93 -6.55 27.38 4.46
CA GLY A 93 -5.78 28.47 3.86
C GLY A 93 -6.37 28.96 2.54
N LEU A 94 -6.79 28.06 1.66
CA LEU A 94 -7.34 28.43 0.36
C LEU A 94 -8.76 29.00 0.49
N LEU A 95 -9.63 28.36 1.28
CA LEU A 95 -10.98 28.87 1.51
C LEU A 95 -10.95 30.20 2.28
N GLY A 96 -10.07 30.32 3.28
CA GLY A 96 -9.87 31.57 4.03
C GLY A 96 -9.34 32.72 3.16
N ALA A 97 -8.60 32.42 2.08
CA ALA A 97 -8.17 33.38 1.07
C ALA A 97 -9.23 33.64 -0.03
N GLY A 98 -10.48 33.19 0.17
CA GLY A 98 -11.58 33.38 -0.79
C GLY A 98 -11.46 32.58 -2.08
N ARG A 99 -10.66 31.51 -2.11
CA ARG A 99 -10.53 30.63 -3.27
C ARG A 99 -11.69 29.63 -3.32
N PRO A 100 -12.16 29.24 -4.51
CA PRO A 100 -13.23 28.27 -4.65
C PRO A 100 -12.79 26.88 -4.17
N ALA A 101 -13.76 26.05 -3.75
CA ALA A 101 -13.51 24.68 -3.28
C ALA A 101 -12.76 23.81 -4.31
N SER A 102 -12.94 24.07 -5.60
CA SER A 102 -12.20 23.41 -6.68
C SER A 102 -10.68 23.60 -6.57
N SER A 103 -10.23 24.75 -6.05
CA SER A 103 -8.79 25.02 -5.83
C SER A 103 -8.19 24.10 -4.77
N VAL A 104 -8.99 23.77 -3.73
CA VAL A 104 -8.58 22.80 -2.70
C VAL A 104 -8.44 21.41 -3.31
N GLY A 105 -9.42 20.98 -4.12
CA GLY A 105 -9.38 19.71 -4.83
C GLY A 105 -8.14 19.56 -5.72
N ILE A 106 -7.83 20.61 -6.50
CA ILE A 106 -6.63 20.63 -7.36
C ILE A 106 -5.35 20.62 -6.53
N ALA A 107 -5.26 21.35 -5.43
CA ALA A 107 -4.08 21.35 -4.56
C ALA A 107 -3.84 19.98 -3.92
N LEU A 108 -4.89 19.32 -3.44
CA LEU A 108 -4.80 17.96 -2.90
C LEU A 108 -4.40 16.95 -3.98
N ALA A 109 -4.94 17.08 -5.19
CA ALA A 109 -4.52 16.27 -6.33
C ALA A 109 -3.06 16.52 -6.71
N ALA A 110 -2.59 17.77 -6.68
CA ALA A 110 -1.21 18.13 -6.92
C ALA A 110 -0.26 17.55 -5.84
N TRP A 111 -0.72 17.35 -4.62
CA TRP A 111 0.04 16.63 -3.59
C TRP A 111 0.03 15.10 -3.80
N MET A 112 -1.14 14.51 -4.03
CA MET A 112 -1.28 13.06 -4.14
C MET A 112 -0.76 12.48 -5.47
N GLY A 113 -0.87 13.23 -6.57
CA GLY A 113 -0.51 12.78 -7.92
C GLY A 113 0.98 12.43 -8.03
N PRO A 114 1.89 13.38 -7.78
CA PRO A 114 3.32 13.12 -7.74
C PRO A 114 3.69 12.09 -6.69
N LEU A 115 3.04 12.08 -5.52
CA LEU A 115 3.27 11.04 -4.52
C LEU A 115 3.07 9.65 -5.13
N ALA A 116 1.90 9.43 -5.73
CA ALA A 116 1.55 8.10 -6.18
C ALA A 116 2.27 7.70 -7.48
N VAL A 117 2.64 8.66 -8.34
CA VAL A 117 3.54 8.44 -9.49
C VAL A 117 4.95 8.07 -9.02
N PHE A 118 5.54 8.83 -8.09
CA PHE A 118 6.92 8.60 -7.65
C PHE A 118 7.07 7.38 -6.74
N VAL A 119 6.01 6.94 -6.05
CA VAL A 119 6.00 5.68 -5.31
C VAL A 119 6.25 4.48 -6.24
N LEU A 120 5.76 4.49 -7.49
CA LEU A 120 6.05 3.45 -8.48
C LEU A 120 7.55 3.30 -8.76
N PHE A 121 8.25 4.43 -8.76
CA PHE A 121 9.69 4.50 -9.00
C PHE A 121 10.51 4.32 -7.72
N GLY A 122 9.86 4.23 -6.56
CA GLY A 122 10.49 4.15 -5.25
C GLY A 122 11.47 3.00 -5.13
N GLY A 123 11.20 1.84 -5.75
CA GLY A 123 12.11 0.69 -5.77
C GLY A 123 13.43 0.98 -6.50
N VAL A 124 13.36 1.50 -7.73
CA VAL A 124 14.56 1.84 -8.51
C VAL A 124 15.36 2.96 -7.84
N LEU A 125 14.69 3.91 -7.20
CA LEU A 125 15.36 4.95 -6.43
C LEU A 125 16.00 4.40 -5.14
N ALA A 126 15.36 3.45 -4.45
CA ALA A 126 15.90 2.75 -3.28
C ALA A 126 17.18 1.99 -3.61
N ASP A 127 17.24 1.42 -4.81
CA ASP A 127 18.39 0.67 -5.28
C ASP A 127 19.57 1.58 -5.60
N ARG A 128 19.33 2.86 -5.94
CA ARG A 128 20.38 3.81 -6.34
C ARG A 128 20.93 4.66 -5.19
N PHE A 129 20.07 5.09 -4.30
CA PHE A 129 20.41 5.99 -3.21
C PHE A 129 20.32 5.27 -1.88
N THR A 130 21.29 5.51 -0.99
CA THR A 130 21.18 4.97 0.37
C THR A 130 19.86 5.45 1.02
N PRO A 131 19.13 4.59 1.73
CA PRO A 131 17.83 4.90 2.34
C PRO A 131 17.82 6.20 3.15
N ARG A 132 18.89 6.39 3.93
CA ARG A 132 19.09 7.60 4.74
C ARG A 132 19.17 8.87 3.90
N ARG A 133 19.91 8.87 2.79
CA ARG A 133 20.04 10.06 1.92
C ARG A 133 18.71 10.41 1.26
N MET A 134 17.94 9.42 0.81
CA MET A 134 16.62 9.67 0.22
C MET A 134 15.69 10.38 1.20
N MET A 135 15.61 9.87 2.43
CA MET A 135 14.74 10.46 3.45
C MET A 135 15.19 11.87 3.85
N ILE A 136 16.50 12.15 3.91
CA ILE A 136 17.01 13.50 4.19
C ILE A 136 16.65 14.47 3.05
N ILE A 137 16.82 14.07 1.78
CA ILE A 137 16.45 14.90 0.62
C ILE A 137 14.94 15.16 0.61
N ALA A 138 14.14 14.13 0.89
CA ALA A 138 12.70 14.22 1.00
C ALA A 138 12.26 15.25 2.06
N ASP A 139 12.90 15.23 3.23
CA ASP A 139 12.58 16.16 4.32
C ASP A 139 13.09 17.57 4.02
N ALA A 140 14.23 17.73 3.35
CA ALA A 140 14.72 19.03 2.92
C ALA A 140 13.77 19.70 1.90
N LEU A 141 13.30 18.94 0.90
CA LEU A 141 12.31 19.43 -0.08
C LEU A 141 11.01 19.84 0.60
N ARG A 142 10.53 19.02 1.54
CA ARG A 142 9.28 19.29 2.29
C ARG A 142 9.42 20.45 3.26
N LEU A 143 10.57 20.59 3.93
CA LEU A 143 10.90 21.72 4.79
C LEU A 143 10.88 23.03 4.01
N ILE A 144 11.58 23.09 2.88
CA ILE A 144 11.60 24.29 2.02
C ILE A 144 10.18 24.59 1.52
N GLY A 145 9.48 23.59 0.98
CA GLY A 145 8.13 23.77 0.46
C GLY A 145 7.13 24.27 1.51
N ALA A 146 7.13 23.65 2.69
CA ALA A 146 6.28 24.06 3.81
C ALA A 146 6.64 25.46 4.33
N SER A 147 7.93 25.82 4.35
CA SER A 147 8.36 27.16 4.79
C SER A 147 7.89 28.25 3.83
N VAL A 148 7.98 28.01 2.51
CA VAL A 148 7.45 28.94 1.50
C VAL A 148 5.93 29.05 1.62
N LEU A 149 5.21 27.94 1.80
CA LEU A 149 3.76 27.96 2.03
C LEU A 149 3.39 28.71 3.32
N ALA A 150 4.16 28.55 4.39
CA ALA A 150 3.94 29.27 5.65
C ALA A 150 3.97 30.78 5.45
N VAL A 151 5.01 31.30 4.78
CA VAL A 151 5.14 32.72 4.46
C VAL A 151 4.02 33.17 3.53
N THR A 152 3.73 32.39 2.50
CA THR A 152 2.73 32.73 1.47
C THR A 152 1.31 32.80 2.04
N PHE A 153 0.94 31.90 2.95
CA PHE A 153 -0.35 31.96 3.63
C PHE A 153 -0.38 33.01 4.74
N ALA A 154 0.77 33.36 5.34
CA ALA A 154 0.85 34.46 6.30
C ALA A 154 0.66 35.84 5.65
N THR A 155 1.07 36.02 4.38
CA THR A 155 0.84 37.26 3.62
C THR A 155 -0.56 37.36 3.02
N GLY A 156 -1.39 36.33 3.15
CA GLY A 156 -2.84 36.37 2.88
C GLY A 156 -3.26 36.23 1.41
N ASN A 157 -2.35 36.25 0.45
CA ASN A 157 -2.73 36.14 -0.98
C ASN A 157 -1.87 35.13 -1.75
N PRO A 158 -2.04 33.82 -1.48
CA PRO A 158 -1.25 32.79 -2.14
C PRO A 158 -1.57 32.70 -3.63
N PRO A 159 -0.56 32.82 -4.52
CA PRO A 159 -0.75 32.51 -5.92
C PRO A 159 -1.01 31.01 -6.10
N LEU A 160 -2.14 30.66 -6.71
CA LEU A 160 -2.60 29.26 -6.82
C LEU A 160 -1.57 28.35 -7.48
N TRP A 161 -0.91 28.83 -8.54
CA TRP A 161 0.13 28.06 -9.24
C TRP A 161 1.27 27.68 -8.29
N ALA A 162 1.69 28.59 -7.40
CA ALA A 162 2.77 28.32 -6.44
C ALA A 162 2.31 27.30 -5.40
N VAL A 163 1.07 27.39 -4.93
CA VAL A 163 0.50 26.39 -4.02
C VAL A 163 0.51 25.00 -4.65
N TYR A 164 0.07 24.88 -5.90
CA TYR A 164 0.04 23.59 -6.61
C TYR A 164 1.44 23.01 -6.84
N VAL A 165 2.41 23.85 -7.22
CA VAL A 165 3.81 23.43 -7.38
C VAL A 165 4.40 22.97 -6.05
N LEU A 166 4.20 23.72 -4.97
CA LEU A 166 4.73 23.37 -3.65
C LEU A 166 4.05 22.12 -3.07
N CYS A 167 2.75 21.93 -3.31
CA CYS A 167 2.05 20.68 -3.01
C CYS A 167 2.66 19.49 -3.77
N SER A 168 2.99 19.69 -5.05
CA SER A 168 3.64 18.68 -5.88
C SER A 168 5.01 18.29 -5.34
N VAL A 169 5.82 19.28 -4.95
CA VAL A 169 7.12 19.05 -4.29
C VAL A 169 6.94 18.29 -2.99
N ALA A 170 5.94 18.62 -2.18
CA ALA A 170 5.64 17.90 -0.95
C ALA A 170 5.24 16.43 -1.23
N GLY A 171 4.46 16.19 -2.29
CA GLY A 171 4.09 14.85 -2.75
C GLY A 171 5.30 14.02 -3.19
N VAL A 172 6.21 14.61 -3.96
CA VAL A 172 7.48 13.97 -4.35
C VAL A 172 8.31 13.62 -3.11
N GLY A 173 8.46 14.56 -2.17
CA GLY A 173 9.17 14.29 -0.91
C GLY A 173 8.54 13.12 -0.13
N ALA A 174 7.21 13.10 0.01
CA ALA A 174 6.51 12.01 0.66
C ALA A 174 6.73 10.65 -0.03
N ALA A 175 6.76 10.62 -1.36
CA ALA A 175 7.07 9.41 -2.13
C ALA A 175 8.50 8.92 -1.91
N LEU A 176 9.48 9.82 -1.94
CA LEU A 176 10.90 9.50 -1.74
C LEU A 176 11.19 8.93 -0.34
N PHE A 177 10.35 9.24 0.65
CA PHE A 177 10.53 8.77 2.02
C PHE A 177 10.14 7.30 2.22
N GLN A 178 9.11 6.81 1.51
CA GLN A 178 8.58 5.44 1.66
C GLN A 178 9.60 4.32 1.40
N PRO A 179 10.36 4.30 0.28
CA PRO A 179 11.38 3.27 0.07
C PRO A 179 12.48 3.32 1.15
N GLY A 180 12.80 4.52 1.64
CA GLY A 180 13.74 4.72 2.74
C GLY A 180 13.28 4.06 4.03
N VAL A 181 11.98 4.11 4.34
CA VAL A 181 11.39 3.45 5.53
C VAL A 181 11.52 1.94 5.43
N ALA A 182 11.06 1.35 4.33
CA ALA A 182 11.04 -0.10 4.15
C ALA A 182 12.43 -0.73 4.26
N SER A 183 13.45 -0.05 3.73
CA SER A 183 14.84 -0.50 3.74
C SER A 183 15.60 -0.16 5.03
N THR A 184 15.15 0.83 5.79
CA THR A 184 15.81 1.22 7.05
C THR A 184 15.39 0.35 8.22
N VAL A 185 14.12 -0.06 8.32
CA VAL A 185 13.62 -0.86 9.47
C VAL A 185 14.45 -2.12 9.75
N PRO A 186 14.80 -2.96 8.75
CA PRO A 186 15.64 -4.14 8.96
C PRO A 186 17.08 -3.83 9.40
N ARG A 187 17.56 -2.61 9.15
CA ARG A 187 18.93 -2.16 9.49
C ARG A 187 19.01 -1.53 10.87
N VAL A 188 17.89 -1.10 11.44
CA VAL A 188 17.84 -0.42 12.74
C VAL A 188 17.23 -1.27 13.85
N SER A 189 16.68 -2.45 13.55
CA SER A 189 16.13 -3.37 14.56
C SER A 189 16.45 -4.83 14.23
N THR A 190 16.84 -5.60 15.25
CA THR A 190 16.96 -7.06 15.19
C THR A 190 15.60 -7.76 15.28
N ASP A 191 14.59 -7.09 15.85
CA ASP A 191 13.20 -7.52 15.89
C ASP A 191 12.37 -6.63 14.96
N VAL A 192 12.33 -7.02 13.69
CA VAL A 192 11.66 -6.27 12.61
C VAL A 192 10.15 -6.25 12.79
N GLN A 193 9.57 -7.34 13.30
CA GLN A 193 8.13 -7.43 13.52
C GLN A 193 7.69 -6.42 14.59
N ARG A 194 8.38 -6.39 15.73
CA ARG A 194 8.07 -5.45 16.81
C ARG A 194 8.35 -3.99 16.42
N ALA A 195 9.41 -3.75 15.65
CA ALA A 195 9.70 -2.43 15.07
C ALA A 195 8.55 -1.93 14.19
N ASN A 196 8.08 -2.78 13.26
CA ASN A 196 6.94 -2.47 12.41
C ASN A 196 5.66 -2.26 13.22
N ALA A 197 5.39 -3.10 14.22
CA ALA A 197 4.21 -2.94 15.07
C ALA A 197 4.19 -1.57 15.78
N VAL A 198 5.31 -1.16 16.37
CA VAL A 198 5.44 0.15 17.05
C VAL A 198 5.29 1.31 16.06
N LEU A 199 5.91 1.21 14.88
CA LEU A 199 5.77 2.23 13.83
C LEU A 199 4.33 2.34 13.32
N ARG A 200 3.61 1.23 13.20
CA ARG A 200 2.20 1.22 12.77
C ARG A 200 1.27 1.86 13.80
N VAL A 201 1.50 1.60 15.09
CA VAL A 201 0.75 2.27 16.17
C VAL A 201 1.02 3.77 16.13
N ALA A 202 2.28 4.19 15.98
CA ALA A 202 2.65 5.59 15.85
C ALA A 202 1.99 6.23 14.62
N GLU A 203 1.98 5.54 13.47
CA GLU A 203 1.36 6.02 12.23
C GLU A 203 -0.15 6.23 12.38
N ALA A 204 -0.85 5.30 13.01
CA ALA A 204 -2.28 5.43 13.31
C ALA A 204 -2.55 6.65 14.22
N LEU A 205 -1.74 6.83 15.27
CA LEU A 205 -1.85 7.99 16.17
C LEU A 205 -1.59 9.31 15.44
N MET A 206 -0.54 9.39 14.62
CA MET A 206 -0.18 10.63 13.92
C MET A 206 -1.16 10.99 12.81
N THR A 207 -1.77 9.99 12.16
CA THR A 207 -2.83 10.21 11.16
C THR A 207 -4.07 10.86 11.76
N MET A 208 -4.34 10.64 13.05
CA MET A 208 -5.41 11.33 13.79
C MET A 208 -4.93 12.65 14.37
N ALA A 209 -3.74 12.67 14.97
CA ALA A 209 -3.21 13.83 15.68
C ALA A 209 -2.88 15.00 14.74
N GLY A 210 -2.36 14.73 13.54
CA GLY A 210 -1.98 15.76 12.56
C GLY A 210 -3.17 16.65 12.15
N PRO A 211 -4.25 16.10 11.57
CA PRO A 211 -5.45 16.87 11.22
C PRO A 211 -6.09 17.57 12.42
N ALA A 212 -6.14 16.91 13.59
CA ALA A 212 -6.70 17.50 14.80
C ALA A 212 -5.90 18.73 15.27
N PHE A 213 -4.57 18.60 15.33
CA PHE A 213 -3.68 19.71 15.68
C PHE A 213 -3.78 20.85 14.67
N ALA A 214 -3.81 20.54 13.37
CA ALA A 214 -4.01 21.53 12.32
C ALA A 214 -5.34 22.27 12.49
N GLY A 215 -6.44 21.57 12.78
CA GLY A 215 -7.75 22.19 12.99
C GLY A 215 -7.76 23.17 14.17
N VAL A 216 -7.17 22.78 15.30
CA VAL A 216 -7.01 23.66 16.47
C VAL A 216 -6.15 24.87 16.13
N LEU A 217 -4.99 24.65 15.49
CA LEU A 217 -4.05 25.72 15.19
C LEU A 217 -4.56 26.70 14.11
N VAL A 218 -5.35 26.22 13.14
CA VAL A 218 -6.09 27.10 12.23
C VAL A 218 -7.10 27.95 13.00
N GLY A 219 -7.88 27.33 13.90
CA GLY A 219 -8.91 28.03 14.67
C GLY A 219 -8.36 29.09 15.63
N LEU A 220 -7.14 28.90 16.12
CA LEU A 220 -6.49 29.84 17.04
C LEU A 220 -5.56 30.84 16.36
N ALA A 221 -5.04 30.51 15.17
CA ALA A 221 -4.06 31.32 14.47
C ALA A 221 -4.39 31.43 12.98
N SER A 222 -3.70 30.66 12.13
CA SER A 222 -3.85 30.74 10.67
C SER A 222 -3.31 29.50 9.97
N ALA A 223 -3.65 29.33 8.70
CA ALA A 223 -3.06 28.29 7.86
C ALA A 223 -1.53 28.44 7.73
N GLY A 224 -1.02 29.69 7.71
CA GLY A 224 0.42 29.97 7.70
C GLY A 224 1.13 29.42 8.95
N ALA A 225 0.51 29.55 10.13
CA ALA A 225 1.03 28.98 11.37
C ALA A 225 1.09 27.44 11.32
N VAL A 226 0.10 26.79 10.72
CA VAL A 226 0.11 25.34 10.52
C VAL A 226 1.25 24.92 9.60
N TYR A 227 1.49 25.64 8.50
CA TYR A 227 2.62 25.34 7.62
C TYR A 227 3.98 25.61 8.27
N ALA A 228 4.09 26.59 9.17
CA ALA A 228 5.30 26.82 9.96
C ALA A 228 5.56 25.66 10.93
N ALA A 229 4.52 25.18 11.62
CA ALA A 229 4.61 23.99 12.45
C ALA A 229 5.00 22.75 11.62
N ASN A 230 4.39 22.60 10.44
CA ASN A 230 4.72 21.53 9.49
C ASN A 230 6.19 21.59 9.04
N ALA A 231 6.70 22.76 8.69
CA ALA A 231 8.12 22.95 8.37
C ALA A 231 9.03 22.51 9.53
N ALA A 232 8.69 22.88 10.77
CA ALA A 232 9.43 22.45 11.95
C ALA A 232 9.47 20.92 12.11
N THR A 233 8.37 20.22 11.78
CA THR A 233 8.35 18.74 11.81
C THR A 233 9.37 18.13 10.86
N PHE A 234 9.46 18.60 9.60
CA PHE A 234 10.42 18.10 8.63
C PHE A 234 11.86 18.47 8.99
N ALA A 235 12.09 19.64 9.60
CA ALA A 235 13.41 19.99 10.15
C ALA A 235 13.85 19.00 11.26
N VAL A 236 12.96 18.68 12.21
CA VAL A 236 13.24 17.71 13.28
C VAL A 236 13.48 16.31 12.71
N SER A 237 12.68 15.88 11.73
CA SER A 237 12.85 14.60 11.07
C SER A 237 14.20 14.50 10.34
N GLY A 238 14.50 15.50 9.51
CA GLY A 238 15.77 15.59 8.79
C GLY A 238 16.98 15.60 9.72
N ALA A 239 16.91 16.31 10.84
CA ALA A 239 17.96 16.33 11.86
C ALA A 239 18.17 14.94 12.50
N CYS A 240 17.09 14.23 12.86
CA CYS A 240 17.18 12.88 13.41
C CYS A 240 17.81 11.89 12.41
N LEU A 241 17.41 11.95 11.14
CA LEU A 241 17.98 11.13 10.07
C LEU A 241 19.46 11.48 9.80
N PHE A 242 19.81 12.76 9.89
CA PHE A 242 21.19 13.21 9.77
C PHE A 242 22.07 12.71 10.92
N LEU A 243 21.55 12.65 12.14
CA LEU A 243 22.30 12.11 13.30
C LEU A 243 22.36 10.58 13.33
N MET A 244 21.47 9.90 12.63
CA MET A 244 21.44 8.45 12.51
C MET A 244 22.64 7.92 11.70
N ARG A 245 23.26 6.82 12.15
CA ARG A 245 24.35 6.15 11.46
C ARG A 245 23.92 4.76 10.98
N LEU A 246 23.70 4.60 9.67
CA LEU A 246 23.46 3.29 9.06
C LEU A 246 24.79 2.68 8.61
N ALA A 247 25.05 1.44 9.00
CA ALA A 247 26.15 0.66 8.44
C ALA A 247 25.89 0.41 6.94
N PRO A 248 26.90 0.51 6.05
CA PRO A 248 26.74 0.25 4.61
C PRO A 248 26.09 -1.12 4.34
N ALA A 249 25.22 -1.19 3.31
CA ALA A 249 24.63 -2.46 2.91
C ALA A 249 25.56 -3.17 1.89
N PRO A 250 25.67 -4.51 1.90
CA PRO A 250 26.52 -5.27 0.96
C PRO A 250 26.22 -5.04 -0.54
N HIS A 251 25.05 -4.49 -0.87
CA HIS A 251 24.61 -4.20 -2.24
C HIS A 251 24.68 -2.70 -2.59
N ASP A 252 25.23 -1.83 -1.71
CA ASP A 252 25.39 -0.40 -2.00
C ASP A 252 26.37 -0.18 -3.19
N ASP A 253 27.27 -1.14 -3.47
CA ASP A 253 28.37 -1.05 -4.45
C ASP A 253 28.25 -1.96 -5.70
N ALA A 254 27.11 -2.62 -5.93
CA ALA A 254 26.94 -3.48 -7.12
C ALA A 254 27.01 -2.66 -8.42
N VAL A 255 27.68 -3.18 -9.47
CA VAL A 255 27.74 -2.55 -10.80
C VAL A 255 26.34 -2.54 -11.42
N ARG A 256 25.76 -1.34 -11.59
CA ARG A 256 24.37 -1.13 -11.98
C ARG A 256 24.22 -0.88 -13.48
N GLY A 257 23.07 -1.25 -14.03
CA GLY A 257 22.65 -0.84 -15.37
C GLY A 257 22.26 0.64 -15.44
N THR A 258 21.82 1.10 -16.60
CA THR A 258 21.25 2.46 -16.74
C THR A 258 19.89 2.55 -16.05
N PHE A 259 19.50 3.75 -15.60
CA PHE A 259 18.20 3.97 -14.93
C PHE A 259 17.03 3.55 -15.83
N ALA A 260 17.17 3.81 -17.12
CA ALA A 260 16.24 3.37 -18.14
C ALA A 260 16.18 1.85 -18.27
N ALA A 261 17.31 1.14 -18.21
CA ALA A 261 17.33 -0.33 -18.27
C ALA A 261 16.63 -0.95 -17.05
N GLU A 262 16.89 -0.45 -15.83
CA GLU A 262 16.24 -0.93 -14.60
C GLU A 262 14.73 -0.68 -14.61
N LEU A 263 14.28 0.48 -15.12
CA LEU A 263 12.86 0.78 -15.32
C LEU A 263 12.23 -0.15 -16.36
N VAL A 264 12.92 -0.37 -17.48
CA VAL A 264 12.44 -1.26 -18.55
C VAL A 264 12.37 -2.70 -18.06
N ASP A 265 13.33 -3.16 -17.27
CA ASP A 265 13.34 -4.50 -16.68
C ASP A 265 12.23 -4.67 -15.65
N GLY A 266 12.04 -3.69 -14.76
CA GLY A 266 10.91 -3.67 -13.83
C GLY A 266 9.55 -3.67 -14.55
N TRP A 267 9.41 -2.86 -15.61
CA TRP A 267 8.21 -2.82 -16.44
C TRP A 267 7.99 -4.09 -17.27
N ARG A 268 9.07 -4.73 -17.74
CA ARG A 268 9.02 -6.00 -18.47
C ARG A 268 8.58 -7.13 -17.56
N GLU A 269 9.12 -7.19 -16.35
CA GLU A 269 8.71 -8.19 -15.35
C GLU A 269 7.26 -7.98 -14.90
N PHE A 270 6.83 -6.73 -14.74
CA PHE A 270 5.44 -6.40 -14.46
C PHE A 270 4.51 -6.88 -15.58
N ARG A 271 4.83 -6.57 -16.85
CA ARG A 271 4.05 -7.02 -18.01
C ARG A 271 4.02 -8.53 -18.17
N ALA A 272 5.09 -9.24 -17.80
CA ALA A 272 5.16 -10.69 -17.92
C ALA A 272 4.18 -11.43 -16.99
N ARG A 273 3.71 -10.78 -15.92
CA ARG A 273 2.81 -11.38 -14.92
C ARG A 273 1.35 -11.07 -15.24
N SER A 274 0.83 -11.66 -16.32
CA SER A 274 -0.51 -11.43 -16.88
C SER A 274 -1.67 -11.49 -15.86
N TRP A 275 -1.57 -12.32 -14.81
CA TRP A 275 -2.59 -12.42 -13.77
C TRP A 275 -2.70 -11.19 -12.86
N LEU A 276 -1.61 -10.42 -12.70
CA LEU A 276 -1.59 -9.19 -11.89
C LEU A 276 -2.45 -8.09 -12.52
N TRP A 277 -2.51 -8.04 -13.85
CA TRP A 277 -3.28 -7.04 -14.59
C TRP A 277 -4.77 -7.12 -14.30
N GLY A 278 -5.31 -8.33 -14.17
CA GLY A 278 -6.73 -8.52 -13.85
C GLY A 278 -7.07 -7.98 -12.45
N VAL A 279 -6.20 -8.24 -11.46
CA VAL A 279 -6.36 -7.74 -10.10
C VAL A 279 -6.26 -6.22 -10.06
N ILE A 280 -5.23 -5.65 -10.68
CA ILE A 280 -4.99 -4.21 -10.71
C ILE A 280 -6.13 -3.49 -11.44
N ALA A 281 -6.63 -4.02 -12.55
CA ALA A 281 -7.75 -3.43 -13.28
C ALA A 281 -9.02 -3.38 -12.43
N VAL A 282 -9.35 -4.47 -11.72
CA VAL A 282 -10.50 -4.51 -10.81
C VAL A 282 -10.36 -3.46 -9.70
N TRP A 283 -9.19 -3.38 -9.04
CA TRP A 283 -8.96 -2.42 -7.96
C TRP A 283 -8.83 -0.98 -8.43
N THR A 284 -8.36 -0.77 -9.65
CA THR A 284 -8.34 0.54 -10.31
C THR A 284 -9.76 1.05 -10.51
N VAL A 285 -10.64 0.23 -11.10
CA VAL A 285 -12.05 0.60 -11.30
C VAL A 285 -12.74 0.79 -9.97
N TYR A 286 -12.52 -0.11 -9.01
CA TYR A 286 -13.11 -0.01 -7.67
C TYR A 286 -12.63 1.23 -6.91
N GLY A 287 -11.33 1.50 -6.95
CA GLY A 287 -10.71 2.68 -6.34
C GLY A 287 -11.27 3.97 -6.93
N PHE A 288 -11.35 4.04 -8.26
CA PHE A 288 -11.86 5.21 -8.98
C PHE A 288 -13.35 5.45 -8.77
N ALA A 289 -14.18 4.42 -8.97
CA ALA A 289 -15.62 4.59 -9.07
C ALA A 289 -16.37 4.37 -7.76
N VAL A 290 -15.75 3.67 -6.79
CA VAL A 290 -16.40 3.33 -5.51
C VAL A 290 -15.76 4.07 -4.35
N LEU A 291 -14.48 3.79 -4.06
CA LEU A 291 -13.79 4.40 -2.92
C LEU A 291 -13.51 5.90 -3.11
N GLY A 292 -13.30 6.32 -4.36
CA GLY A 292 -13.05 7.70 -4.73
C GLY A 292 -14.20 8.62 -4.34
N PRO A 293 -15.42 8.42 -4.87
CA PRO A 293 -16.57 9.26 -4.56
C PRO A 293 -17.13 9.07 -3.14
N MET A 294 -17.00 7.87 -2.57
CA MET A 294 -17.63 7.54 -1.27
C MET A 294 -17.30 8.55 -0.17
N LEU A 295 -16.01 8.86 0.05
CA LEU A 295 -15.60 9.73 1.15
C LEU A 295 -16.05 11.21 0.97
N PRO A 296 -15.74 11.90 -0.15
CA PRO A 296 -16.16 13.28 -0.33
C PRO A 296 -17.69 13.43 -0.41
N LEU A 297 -18.41 12.51 -1.07
CA LEU A 297 -19.87 12.59 -1.15
C LEU A 297 -20.54 12.32 0.20
N THR A 298 -20.01 11.38 1.01
CA THR A 298 -20.49 11.19 2.39
C THR A 298 -20.27 12.46 3.21
N ALA A 299 -19.10 13.08 3.08
CA ALA A 299 -18.80 14.32 3.80
C ALA A 299 -19.76 15.45 3.43
N VAL A 300 -19.98 15.69 2.13
CA VAL A 300 -20.87 16.76 1.66
C VAL A 300 -22.33 16.48 2.04
N LEU A 301 -22.89 15.34 1.59
CA LEU A 301 -24.31 15.05 1.75
C LEU A 301 -24.74 14.97 3.22
N VAL A 302 -23.93 14.36 4.09
CA VAL A 302 -24.25 14.26 5.52
C VAL A 302 -24.07 15.59 6.21
N THR A 303 -23.02 16.35 5.88
CA THR A 303 -22.80 17.65 6.53
C THR A 303 -23.90 18.65 6.16
N GLU A 304 -24.35 18.66 4.90
CA GLU A 304 -25.44 19.51 4.44
C GLU A 304 -26.78 19.10 5.06
N ALA A 305 -27.09 17.79 5.12
CA ALA A 305 -28.38 17.32 5.64
C ALA A 305 -28.48 17.26 7.17
N HIS A 306 -27.37 16.98 7.86
CA HIS A 306 -27.36 16.61 9.28
C HIS A 306 -26.26 17.29 10.11
N GLY A 307 -25.42 18.12 9.50
CA GLY A 307 -24.32 18.82 10.16
C GLY A 307 -23.04 18.00 10.32
N SER A 308 -21.93 18.70 10.57
CA SER A 308 -20.59 18.11 10.67
C SER A 308 -20.43 17.13 11.84
N GLY A 309 -21.18 17.32 12.93
CA GLY A 309 -21.21 16.39 14.06
C GLY A 309 -21.76 15.01 13.68
N ALA A 310 -22.81 14.95 12.85
CA ALA A 310 -23.36 13.70 12.34
C ALA A 310 -22.36 12.99 11.42
N TYR A 311 -21.68 13.73 10.53
CA TYR A 311 -20.61 13.17 9.71
C TYR A 311 -19.48 12.56 10.55
N GLY A 312 -19.00 13.29 11.56
CA GLY A 312 -17.98 12.79 12.49
C GLY A 312 -18.41 11.51 13.22
N MET A 313 -19.66 11.46 13.70
CA MET A 313 -20.24 10.27 14.31
C MET A 313 -20.30 9.08 13.33
N LEU A 314 -20.73 9.30 12.08
CA LEU A 314 -20.79 8.24 11.07
C LEU A 314 -19.40 7.69 10.72
N MET A 315 -18.37 8.55 10.66
CA MET A 315 -16.98 8.10 10.48
C MET A 315 -16.48 7.27 11.67
N ALA A 316 -16.84 7.66 12.91
CA ALA A 316 -16.53 6.87 14.10
C ALA A 316 -17.24 5.49 14.06
N VAL A 317 -18.50 5.45 13.63
CA VAL A 317 -19.26 4.20 13.46
C VAL A 317 -18.65 3.31 12.37
N ASN A 318 -18.20 3.89 11.25
CA ASN A 318 -17.46 3.15 10.22
C ASN A 318 -16.16 2.53 10.78
N GLY A 319 -15.42 3.30 11.58
CA GLY A 319 -14.23 2.81 12.29
C GLY A 319 -14.55 1.68 13.27
N ALA A 320 -15.62 1.79 14.06
CA ALA A 320 -16.08 0.72 14.95
C ALA A 320 -16.46 -0.55 14.16
N GLY A 321 -17.12 -0.39 13.01
CA GLY A 321 -17.41 -1.47 12.08
C GLY A 321 -16.14 -2.18 11.62
N SER A 322 -15.12 -1.41 11.25
CA SER A 322 -13.81 -1.92 10.84
C SER A 322 -13.13 -2.76 11.94
N VAL A 323 -13.23 -2.33 13.21
CA VAL A 323 -12.74 -3.12 14.36
C VAL A 323 -13.50 -4.44 14.46
N VAL A 324 -14.84 -4.42 14.36
CA VAL A 324 -15.67 -5.64 14.39
C VAL A 324 -15.30 -6.57 13.24
N GLY A 325 -15.12 -6.06 12.02
CA GLY A 325 -14.70 -6.83 10.85
C GLY A 325 -13.33 -7.48 11.03
N GLY A 326 -12.36 -6.76 11.61
CA GLY A 326 -11.05 -7.30 11.94
C GLY A 326 -11.11 -8.40 13.01
N LEU A 327 -11.89 -8.20 14.08
CA LEU A 327 -12.11 -9.22 15.12
C LEU A 327 -12.82 -10.46 14.57
N LEU A 328 -13.79 -10.28 13.67
CA LEU A 328 -14.43 -11.37 12.95
C LEU A 328 -13.43 -12.12 12.08
N ALA A 329 -12.50 -11.43 11.41
CA ALA A 329 -11.46 -12.08 10.62
C ALA A 329 -10.47 -12.91 11.47
N LEU A 330 -10.29 -12.58 12.76
CA LEU A 330 -9.50 -13.40 13.69
C LEU A 330 -10.23 -14.70 14.08
N ARG A 331 -11.55 -14.62 14.28
CA ARG A 331 -12.40 -15.75 14.71
C ARG A 331 -12.80 -16.65 13.54
N LEU A 332 -13.28 -16.05 12.46
CA LEU A 332 -13.72 -16.73 11.25
C LEU A 332 -12.50 -17.10 10.43
N ARG A 333 -12.33 -18.40 10.24
CA ARG A 333 -11.19 -19.01 9.56
C ARG A 333 -11.66 -19.81 8.34
N PRO A 334 -12.30 -19.14 7.37
CA PRO A 334 -12.91 -19.82 6.23
C PRO A 334 -11.87 -20.60 5.42
N SER A 335 -12.27 -21.76 4.90
CA SER A 335 -11.41 -22.59 4.05
C SER A 335 -10.99 -21.87 2.77
N HIS A 336 -11.82 -20.93 2.28
CA HIS A 336 -11.57 -20.10 1.10
C HIS A 336 -11.65 -18.60 1.49
N PRO A 337 -10.55 -18.01 1.98
CA PRO A 337 -10.55 -16.67 2.57
C PRO A 337 -11.00 -15.56 1.61
N LEU A 338 -10.52 -15.59 0.37
CA LEU A 338 -10.90 -14.57 -0.63
C LEU A 338 -12.38 -14.64 -1.00
N ALA A 339 -12.95 -15.84 -1.15
CA ALA A 339 -14.38 -15.99 -1.43
C ALA A 339 -15.23 -15.48 -0.26
N ALA A 340 -14.84 -15.79 0.99
CA ALA A 340 -15.54 -15.30 2.18
C ALA A 340 -15.51 -13.77 2.27
N GLY A 341 -14.36 -13.15 1.99
CA GLY A 341 -14.24 -11.70 1.91
C GLY A 341 -15.14 -11.11 0.82
N ALA A 342 -15.14 -11.70 -0.37
CA ALA A 342 -15.92 -11.20 -1.50
C ALA A 342 -17.43 -11.22 -1.22
N VAL A 343 -17.92 -12.23 -0.46
CA VAL A 343 -19.32 -12.31 -0.01
C VAL A 343 -19.68 -11.22 1.00
N ALA A 344 -18.72 -10.64 1.72
CA ALA A 344 -18.98 -9.54 2.65
C ALA A 344 -19.09 -8.17 1.95
N LEU A 345 -18.42 -7.98 0.81
CA LEU A 345 -18.35 -6.70 0.09
C LEU A 345 -19.70 -6.09 -0.37
N PRO A 346 -20.78 -6.84 -0.65
CA PRO A 346 -22.12 -6.27 -0.89
C PRO A 346 -22.61 -5.34 0.23
N LEU A 347 -22.13 -5.53 1.46
CA LEU A 347 -22.45 -4.63 2.58
C LEU A 347 -21.92 -3.20 2.38
N VAL A 348 -20.88 -3.02 1.56
CA VAL A 348 -20.41 -1.70 1.14
C VAL A 348 -21.43 -1.04 0.20
N ALA A 349 -22.00 -1.79 -0.74
CA ALA A 349 -23.05 -1.29 -1.63
C ALA A 349 -24.30 -0.83 -0.84
N VAL A 350 -24.66 -1.52 0.24
CA VAL A 350 -25.74 -1.09 1.14
C VAL A 350 -25.47 0.31 1.70
N SER A 351 -24.26 0.59 2.18
CA SER A 351 -23.91 1.93 2.68
C SER A 351 -24.00 3.01 1.61
N LEU A 352 -23.62 2.70 0.36
CA LEU A 352 -23.72 3.65 -0.75
C LEU A 352 -25.18 3.94 -1.11
N LEU A 353 -26.03 2.91 -1.14
CA LEU A 353 -27.45 3.06 -1.45
C LEU A 353 -28.21 3.80 -0.36
N VAL A 354 -27.96 3.49 0.92
CA VAL A 354 -28.58 4.19 2.06
C VAL A 354 -28.23 5.68 2.04
N LEU A 355 -26.99 6.01 1.67
CA LEU A 355 -26.55 7.39 1.48
C LEU A 355 -27.23 8.06 0.27
N ALA A 356 -27.27 7.37 -0.87
CA ALA A 356 -27.90 7.88 -2.10
C ALA A 356 -29.40 8.22 -1.88
N LEU A 357 -30.09 7.39 -1.10
CA LEU A 357 -31.50 7.56 -0.78
C LEU A 357 -31.78 8.63 0.29
N GLY A 358 -30.75 9.24 0.89
CA GLY A 358 -30.92 10.27 1.93
C GLY A 358 -31.64 9.75 3.19
N LEU A 359 -31.40 8.50 3.57
CA LEU A 359 -32.06 7.86 4.71
C LEU A 359 -31.61 8.47 6.06
N PRO A 360 -32.42 8.34 7.13
CA PRO A 360 -32.12 9.00 8.40
C PRO A 360 -30.84 8.47 9.05
N VAL A 361 -30.23 9.31 9.90
CA VAL A 361 -28.93 9.07 10.56
C VAL A 361 -28.76 7.67 11.17
N PRO A 362 -29.74 7.07 11.86
CA PRO A 362 -29.58 5.70 12.39
C PRO A 362 -29.35 4.64 11.29
N VAL A 363 -29.99 4.79 10.13
CA VAL A 363 -29.84 3.86 9.01
C VAL A 363 -28.51 4.10 8.31
N LEU A 364 -28.10 5.36 8.15
CA LEU A 364 -26.76 5.72 7.67
C LEU A 364 -25.68 5.12 8.58
N ALA A 365 -25.85 5.19 9.90
CA ALA A 365 -24.93 4.60 10.88
C ALA A 365 -24.84 3.08 10.73
N ALA A 366 -25.97 2.39 10.60
CA ALA A 366 -25.99 0.95 10.34
C ALA A 366 -25.27 0.59 9.03
N GLY A 367 -25.51 1.34 7.95
CA GLY A 367 -24.82 1.17 6.68
C GLY A 367 -23.30 1.34 6.81
N GLN A 368 -22.85 2.40 7.50
CA GLN A 368 -21.43 2.68 7.72
C GLN A 368 -20.74 1.61 8.59
N LEU A 369 -21.42 1.11 9.63
CA LEU A 369 -20.93 0.02 10.46
C LEU A 369 -20.68 -1.25 9.62
N LEU A 370 -21.66 -1.61 8.77
CA LEU A 370 -21.59 -2.78 7.90
C LEU A 370 -20.50 -2.63 6.83
N ALA A 371 -20.39 -1.46 6.20
CA ALA A 371 -19.38 -1.18 5.20
C ALA A 371 -17.95 -1.22 5.76
N GLY A 372 -17.72 -0.58 6.92
CA GLY A 372 -16.44 -0.65 7.61
C GLY A 372 -16.04 -2.09 7.97
N GLY A 373 -16.98 -2.87 8.51
CA GLY A 373 -16.76 -4.27 8.86
C GLY A 373 -16.44 -5.15 7.64
N ALA A 374 -17.19 -5.01 6.55
CA ALA A 374 -16.95 -5.74 5.32
C ALA A 374 -15.60 -5.39 4.69
N ALA A 375 -15.26 -4.11 4.62
CA ALA A 375 -13.98 -3.64 4.06
C ALA A 375 -12.79 -4.16 4.86
N ALA A 376 -12.85 -4.08 6.20
CA ALA A 376 -11.81 -4.59 7.08
C ALA A 376 -11.67 -6.12 7.00
N PHE A 377 -12.79 -6.85 6.99
CA PHE A 377 -12.77 -8.31 6.84
C PHE A 377 -12.15 -8.74 5.50
N TRP A 378 -12.56 -8.10 4.39
CA TRP A 378 -11.95 -8.31 3.08
C TRP A 378 -10.43 -8.06 3.12
N LEU A 379 -10.00 -6.92 3.67
CA LEU A 379 -8.59 -6.54 3.71
C LEU A 379 -7.74 -7.56 4.45
N VAL A 380 -8.22 -8.10 5.58
CA VAL A 380 -7.51 -9.14 6.33
C VAL A 380 -7.42 -10.44 5.52
N MET A 381 -8.52 -10.89 4.91
CA MET A 381 -8.52 -12.10 4.08
C MET A 381 -7.59 -11.95 2.87
N TRP A 382 -7.62 -10.80 2.19
CA TRP A 382 -6.76 -10.47 1.05
C TRP A 382 -5.29 -10.48 1.44
N SER A 383 -4.92 -9.66 2.42
CA SER A 383 -3.52 -9.50 2.85
C SER A 383 -2.92 -10.81 3.33
N THR A 384 -3.64 -11.58 4.14
CA THR A 384 -3.19 -12.90 4.63
C THR A 384 -3.00 -13.87 3.47
N THR A 385 -3.93 -13.88 2.52
CA THR A 385 -3.86 -14.79 1.36
C THR A 385 -2.67 -14.46 0.48
N VAL A 386 -2.50 -13.18 0.14
CA VAL A 386 -1.40 -12.69 -0.69
C VAL A 386 -0.06 -12.99 -0.02
N GLN A 387 0.09 -12.70 1.28
CA GLN A 387 1.33 -12.95 2.02
C GLN A 387 1.69 -14.44 2.14
N THR A 388 0.70 -15.34 2.17
CA THR A 388 0.95 -16.78 2.35
C THR A 388 1.15 -17.54 1.04
N HIS A 389 0.61 -17.04 -0.08
CA HIS A 389 0.63 -17.74 -1.37
C HIS A 389 1.55 -17.11 -2.41
N VAL A 390 1.98 -15.86 -2.21
CA VAL A 390 2.86 -15.16 -3.15
C VAL A 390 4.30 -15.20 -2.64
N PRO A 391 5.27 -15.67 -3.46
CA PRO A 391 6.68 -15.66 -3.10
C PRO A 391 7.18 -14.26 -2.68
N PRO A 392 8.10 -14.14 -1.71
CA PRO A 392 8.56 -12.85 -1.20
C PRO A 392 9.05 -11.87 -2.28
N GLU A 393 9.72 -12.38 -3.31
CA GLU A 393 10.28 -11.59 -4.42
C GLU A 393 9.17 -11.01 -5.32
N ALA A 394 8.02 -11.69 -5.38
CA ALA A 394 6.84 -11.27 -6.12
C ALA A 394 5.92 -10.38 -5.26
N LEU A 395 5.92 -10.58 -3.94
CA LEU A 395 5.06 -9.89 -2.97
C LEU A 395 5.34 -8.38 -2.92
N ASN A 396 6.61 -7.99 -2.87
CA ASN A 396 7.01 -6.58 -2.85
C ASN A 396 6.60 -5.85 -4.15
N ARG A 397 6.72 -6.53 -5.30
CA ARG A 397 6.33 -5.98 -6.60
C ARG A 397 4.82 -5.87 -6.73
N LEU A 398 4.09 -6.92 -6.35
CA LEU A 398 2.62 -6.91 -6.31
C LEU A 398 2.11 -5.76 -5.44
N HIS A 399 2.64 -5.59 -4.23
CA HIS A 399 2.25 -4.49 -3.35
C HIS A 399 2.58 -3.12 -3.95
N ALA A 400 3.77 -2.93 -4.54
CA ALA A 400 4.13 -1.64 -5.14
C ALA A 400 3.16 -1.21 -6.25
N TYR A 401 2.79 -2.13 -7.15
CA TYR A 401 1.89 -1.85 -8.27
C TYR A 401 0.43 -1.75 -7.85
N ASP A 402 -0.02 -2.61 -6.92
CA ASP A 402 -1.36 -2.57 -6.36
C ASP A 402 -1.63 -1.26 -5.61
N VAL A 403 -0.70 -0.87 -4.73
CA VAL A 403 -0.77 0.36 -3.95
C VAL A 403 -0.76 1.57 -4.88
N ALA A 404 0.18 1.64 -5.82
CA ALA A 404 0.28 2.80 -6.70
C ALA A 404 -0.92 2.96 -7.64
N GLY A 405 -1.37 1.87 -8.28
CA GLY A 405 -2.55 1.90 -9.15
C GLY A 405 -3.80 2.27 -8.38
N SER A 406 -4.01 1.65 -7.22
CA SER A 406 -5.20 1.88 -6.40
C SER A 406 -5.22 3.29 -5.79
N LEU A 407 -4.10 3.80 -5.25
CA LEU A 407 -4.05 5.14 -4.66
C LEU A 407 -4.23 6.25 -5.69
N LEU A 408 -3.59 6.13 -6.87
CA LEU A 408 -3.78 7.08 -7.97
C LEU A 408 -5.25 7.17 -8.37
N MET A 409 -5.89 6.02 -8.49
CA MET A 409 -7.26 5.95 -8.99
C MET A 409 -8.27 6.34 -7.93
N VAL A 410 -8.04 6.04 -6.64
CA VAL A 410 -8.82 6.61 -5.53
C VAL A 410 -8.69 8.13 -5.48
N ALA A 411 -7.47 8.68 -5.64
CA ALA A 411 -7.25 10.12 -5.66
C ALA A 411 -7.95 10.78 -6.86
N ALA A 412 -7.85 10.20 -8.05
CA ALA A 412 -8.55 10.66 -9.25
C ALA A 412 -10.07 10.61 -9.06
N GLY A 413 -10.59 9.51 -8.51
CA GLY A 413 -12.01 9.37 -8.18
C GLY A 413 -12.49 10.42 -7.18
N ARG A 414 -11.70 10.72 -6.15
CA ARG A 414 -12.01 11.80 -5.18
C ARG A 414 -12.04 13.18 -5.83
N ALA A 415 -11.07 13.46 -6.70
CA ALA A 415 -10.97 14.75 -7.39
C ALA A 415 -12.14 14.96 -8.36
N LEU A 416 -12.57 13.91 -9.05
CA LEU A 416 -13.66 13.96 -10.02
C LEU A 416 -15.05 13.79 -9.40
N ALA A 417 -15.15 13.33 -8.14
CA ALA A 417 -16.43 13.09 -7.48
C ALA A 417 -17.34 14.32 -7.47
N GLY A 418 -16.80 15.51 -7.16
CA GLY A 418 -17.55 16.76 -7.14
C GLY A 418 -18.08 17.17 -8.52
N PRO A 419 -17.19 17.40 -9.52
CA PRO A 419 -17.61 17.77 -10.87
C PRO A 419 -18.59 16.78 -11.52
N VAL A 420 -18.39 15.48 -11.29
CA VAL A 420 -19.29 14.45 -11.82
C VAL A 420 -20.63 14.50 -11.08
N ALA A 421 -20.63 14.63 -9.75
CA ALA A 421 -21.87 14.76 -8.97
C ALA A 421 -22.67 16.02 -9.34
N GLU A 422 -22.03 17.13 -9.69
CA GLU A 422 -22.71 18.34 -10.19
C GLU A 422 -23.36 18.10 -11.56
N ALA A 423 -22.72 17.30 -12.42
CA ALA A 423 -23.20 17.04 -13.78
C ALA A 423 -24.31 15.98 -13.86
N VAL A 424 -24.22 14.90 -13.06
CA VAL A 424 -25.16 13.77 -13.11
C VAL A 424 -26.01 13.58 -11.86
N GLY A 425 -25.70 14.31 -10.78
CA GLY A 425 -26.32 14.14 -9.47
C GLY A 425 -25.52 13.22 -8.53
N ALA A 426 -25.40 13.62 -7.26
CA ALA A 426 -24.70 12.84 -6.23
C ALA A 426 -25.39 11.49 -5.92
N PRO A 427 -26.73 11.41 -5.79
CA PRO A 427 -27.42 10.13 -5.61
C PRO A 427 -27.18 9.13 -6.74
N GLU A 428 -27.26 9.60 -7.99
CA GLU A 428 -27.06 8.81 -9.20
C GLU A 428 -25.64 8.25 -9.27
N LEU A 429 -24.65 9.09 -8.93
CA LEU A 429 -23.25 8.68 -8.85
C LEU A 429 -23.03 7.61 -7.77
N LEU A 430 -23.67 7.74 -6.60
CA LEU A 430 -23.61 6.74 -5.53
C LEU A 430 -24.29 5.41 -5.91
N VAL A 431 -25.42 5.46 -6.62
CA VAL A 431 -26.09 4.27 -7.16
C VAL A 431 -25.20 3.58 -8.19
N ALA A 432 -24.58 4.34 -9.10
CA ALA A 432 -23.61 3.80 -10.05
C ALA A 432 -22.42 3.13 -9.35
N ALA A 433 -21.89 3.74 -8.29
CA ALA A 433 -20.83 3.17 -7.46
C ALA A 433 -21.27 1.84 -6.79
N ALA A 434 -22.52 1.76 -6.29
CA ALA A 434 -23.08 0.54 -5.72
C ALA A 434 -23.22 -0.58 -6.77
N VAL A 435 -23.67 -0.27 -7.99
CA VAL A 435 -23.75 -1.22 -9.10
C VAL A 435 -22.37 -1.74 -9.49
N ILE A 436 -21.38 -0.84 -9.59
CA ILE A 436 -19.99 -1.21 -9.89
C ILE A 436 -19.41 -2.09 -8.78
N ASN A 437 -19.68 -1.79 -7.50
CA ASN A 437 -19.29 -2.63 -6.37
C ASN A 437 -19.84 -4.05 -6.54
N MET A 438 -21.12 -4.21 -6.85
CA MET A 438 -21.73 -5.53 -7.08
C MET A 438 -21.13 -6.26 -8.29
N GLY A 439 -20.81 -5.53 -9.36
CA GLY A 439 -20.08 -6.06 -10.52
C GLY A 439 -18.70 -6.60 -10.12
N VAL A 440 -17.95 -5.86 -9.30
CA VAL A 440 -16.65 -6.30 -8.77
C VAL A 440 -16.81 -7.56 -7.91
N VAL A 441 -17.82 -7.60 -7.03
CA VAL A 441 -18.12 -8.81 -6.24
C VAL A 441 -18.39 -10.01 -7.14
N ALA A 442 -19.20 -9.85 -8.20
CA ALA A 442 -19.47 -10.92 -9.15
C ALA A 442 -18.20 -11.40 -9.86
N VAL A 443 -17.35 -10.48 -10.33
CA VAL A 443 -16.05 -10.82 -10.96
C VAL A 443 -15.14 -11.58 -10.00
N LEU A 444 -15.03 -11.11 -8.75
CA LEU A 444 -14.24 -11.78 -7.72
C LEU A 444 -14.75 -13.21 -7.47
N LEU A 445 -16.07 -13.39 -7.34
CA LEU A 445 -16.67 -14.70 -7.07
C LEU A 445 -16.63 -15.65 -8.27
N VAL A 446 -16.58 -15.15 -9.51
CA VAL A 446 -16.42 -15.99 -10.71
C VAL A 446 -14.97 -16.44 -10.90
N ALA A 447 -13.99 -15.64 -10.45
CA ALA A 447 -12.58 -15.96 -10.60
C ALA A 447 -12.22 -17.28 -9.89
N ARG A 448 -11.77 -18.28 -10.68
CA ARG A 448 -11.35 -19.59 -10.16
C ARG A 448 -10.32 -19.50 -9.03
N PRO A 449 -9.29 -18.63 -9.10
CA PRO A 449 -8.35 -18.47 -8.00
C PRO A 449 -9.06 -18.08 -6.69
N ILE A 450 -9.99 -17.14 -6.72
CA ILE A 450 -10.69 -16.67 -5.51
C ILE A 450 -11.56 -17.78 -4.90
N ARG A 451 -12.23 -18.59 -5.73
CA ARG A 451 -13.08 -19.70 -5.25
C ARG A 451 -12.31 -20.90 -4.72
N ARG A 452 -11.12 -21.18 -5.27
CA ARG A 452 -10.42 -22.46 -5.06
C ARG A 452 -9.15 -22.33 -4.21
N LEU A 453 -8.65 -21.11 -4.01
CA LEU A 453 -7.47 -20.91 -3.20
C LEU A 453 -7.82 -21.18 -1.73
N LYS A 454 -7.29 -22.29 -1.22
CA LYS A 454 -7.52 -22.72 0.15
C LYS A 454 -6.58 -22.00 1.08
N ARG A 455 -7.02 -21.76 2.30
CA ARG A 455 -6.14 -21.28 3.36
C ARG A 455 -4.99 -22.27 3.60
N ILE A 456 -3.76 -21.77 3.70
CA ILE A 456 -2.62 -22.55 4.18
C ILE A 456 -2.76 -22.66 5.71
N GLY A 457 -2.97 -23.89 6.20
CA GLY A 457 -2.90 -24.16 7.63
C GLY A 457 -1.44 -24.13 8.08
N HIS A 458 -1.13 -23.35 9.11
CA HIS A 458 0.08 -23.62 9.88
C HIS A 458 -0.11 -24.98 10.57
N ILE A 459 0.77 -25.92 10.26
CA ILE A 459 1.01 -27.10 11.11
C ILE A 459 1.57 -26.61 12.45
#